data_AF-A0A7X6KSJ8-F1
#
_entry.id   AF-A0A7X6KSJ8-F1
#
_cell.length_a   1.000
_cell.length_b   1.000
_cell.length_c   1.000
_cell.angle_alpha   90.00
_cell.angle_beta   90.00
_cell.angle_gamma   90.00
#
_symmetry.space_group_name_H-M   'P 1'
#
loop_
_entity.id
_entity.type
_entity.pdbx_description
1 polymer ?
#
loop_
_entity_poly.entity_id
_entity_poly.type
_entity_poly.pdbx_seq_one_letter_code
_entity_poly.pdbx_strand_id
1 'polypeptide(L)'
;MVIFLIRLAIFLGSSALGLWVTSLVLDGFDLSVSGFVAAVIVFTVVQSVLAPFIASIAKRYASAFLGGVGLVSTFIALLVATAFTGGLEITGGVGTWIAAVVLVWLVTAIATWLLPFVFLRRRLQERQADELHKADRRRRPAQ
;
A
#
# COMPACT_ATOMS: atom_id res chain seq x y z
N MET A 1 1.04 2.80 -18.59
CA MET A 1 0.18 1.78 -17.96
C MET A 1 0.94 0.84 -17.01
N VAL A 2 2.11 0.31 -17.38
CA VAL A 2 2.89 -0.60 -16.49
C VAL A 2 3.25 0.04 -15.13
N ILE A 3 3.67 1.31 -15.11
CA ILE A 3 3.98 2.03 -13.86
C ILE A 3 2.77 2.16 -12.93
N PHE A 4 1.56 2.28 -13.50
CA PHE A 4 0.32 2.35 -12.73
C PHE A 4 0.04 1.02 -12.01
N LEU A 5 0.18 -0.11 -12.72
CA LEU A 5 0.01 -1.44 -12.15
C LEU A 5 1.02 -1.72 -11.03
N ILE A 6 2.27 -1.31 -11.19
CA ILE A 6 3.30 -1.47 -10.15
C ILE A 6 2.93 -0.65 -8.91
N ARG A 7 2.49 0.61 -9.09
CA ARG A 7 2.05 1.46 -7.97
C ARG A 7 0.83 0.88 -7.26
N LEU A 8 -0.12 0.35 -8.02
CA LEU A 8 -1.30 -0.33 -7.48
C LEU A 8 -0.88 -1.55 -6.64
N ALA A 9 0.01 -2.41 -7.15
CA ALA A 9 0.51 -3.57 -6.42
C ALA A 9 1.24 -3.19 -5.13
N ILE A 10 2.10 -2.16 -5.17
CA ILE A 10 2.78 -1.64 -3.98
C ILE A 10 1.77 -1.13 -2.96
N PHE A 11 0.77 -0.36 -3.40
CA PHE A 11 -0.28 0.15 -2.52
C PHE A 11 -1.07 -0.99 -1.88
N LEU A 12 -1.54 -1.97 -2.65
CA LEU A 12 -2.30 -3.12 -2.12
C LEU A 12 -1.48 -3.94 -1.13
N GLY A 13 -0.20 -4.21 -1.43
CA GLY A 13 0.71 -4.87 -0.50
C GLY A 13 0.95 -4.06 0.77
N SER A 14 1.01 -2.73 0.65
CA SER A 14 1.15 -1.82 1.78
C SER A 14 -0.11 -1.78 2.65
N SER A 15 -1.30 -1.78 2.04
CA SER A 15 -2.59 -1.84 2.75
C SER A 15 -2.79 -3.17 3.45
N ALA A 16 -2.41 -4.28 2.80
CA ALA A 16 -2.37 -5.59 3.42
C ALA A 16 -1.48 -5.60 4.67
N LEU A 17 -0.27 -5.04 4.57
CA LEU A 17 0.61 -4.87 5.73
C LEU A 17 -0.02 -3.98 6.81
N GLY A 18 -0.70 -2.89 6.42
CA GLY A 18 -1.39 -2.01 7.35
C GLY A 18 -2.50 -2.71 8.15
N LEU A 19 -3.33 -3.51 7.47
CA LEU A 19 -4.37 -4.32 8.10
C LEU A 19 -3.78 -5.35 9.08
N TRP A 20 -2.72 -6.05 8.65
CA TRP A 20 -2.06 -7.05 9.47
C TRP A 20 -1.37 -6.46 10.70
N VAL A 21 -0.66 -5.33 10.54
CA VAL A 21 -0.05 -4.64 11.69
C VAL A 21 -1.13 -4.13 12.64
N THR A 22 -2.24 -3.60 12.12
CA THR A 22 -3.34 -3.10 12.95
C THR A 22 -3.99 -4.21 13.77
N SER A 23 -4.19 -5.40 13.19
CA SER A 23 -4.72 -6.56 13.94
C SER A 23 -3.80 -7.06 15.05
N LEU A 24 -2.50 -6.75 14.98
CA LEU A 24 -1.55 -7.08 16.05
C LEU A 24 -1.50 -6.02 17.15
N VAL A 25 -1.90 -4.79 16.83
CA VAL A 25 -1.78 -3.63 17.74
C VAL A 25 -3.08 -3.32 18.47
N LEU A 26 -4.23 -3.61 17.86
CA LEU A 26 -5.55 -3.32 18.43
C LEU A 26 -6.23 -4.60 18.89
N ASP A 27 -6.37 -4.77 20.21
CA ASP A 27 -7.06 -5.91 20.84
C ASP A 27 -8.54 -6.05 20.47
N GLY A 28 -9.15 -5.00 19.89
CA GLY A 28 -10.54 -4.99 19.41
C GLY A 28 -10.66 -5.01 17.89
N PHE A 29 -9.63 -5.47 17.16
CA PHE A 29 -9.59 -5.57 15.71
C PHE A 29 -9.31 -7.02 15.30
N ASP A 30 -10.39 -7.80 15.15
CA ASP A 30 -10.31 -9.20 14.78
C ASP A 30 -10.47 -9.36 13.28
N LEU A 31 -9.34 -9.62 12.60
CA LEU A 31 -9.29 -9.77 11.14
C LEU A 31 -9.13 -11.23 10.76
N SER A 32 -10.14 -11.80 10.11
CA SER A 32 -10.06 -13.14 9.54
C SER A 32 -9.41 -13.13 8.15
N VAL A 33 -9.06 -14.32 7.64
CA VAL A 33 -8.52 -14.46 6.28
C VAL A 33 -9.52 -14.01 5.22
N SER A 34 -10.82 -14.31 5.40
CA SER A 34 -11.86 -13.86 4.47
C SER A 34 -12.05 -12.35 4.52
N GLY A 35 -11.96 -11.75 5.72
CA GLY A 35 -12.00 -10.30 5.91
C GLY A 35 -10.81 -9.60 5.28
N PHE A 36 -9.62 -10.18 5.40
CA PHE A 36 -8.41 -9.67 4.75
C PHE A 36 -8.55 -9.69 3.22
N VAL A 37 -9.00 -10.81 2.65
CA VAL A 37 -9.22 -10.92 1.19
C VAL A 37 -10.30 -9.93 0.73
N ALA A 38 -11.41 -9.82 1.47
CA ALA A 38 -12.47 -8.86 1.18
C ALA A 38 -11.95 -7.42 1.21
N ALA A 39 -11.18 -7.05 2.24
CA ALA A 39 -10.59 -5.73 2.35
C ALA A 39 -9.64 -5.43 1.18
N VAL A 40 -8.81 -6.39 0.76
CA VAL A 40 -7.93 -6.24 -0.41
C VAL A 40 -8.72 -6.05 -1.70
N ILE A 41 -9.80 -6.81 -1.92
CA ILE A 41 -10.68 -6.65 -3.09
C ILE A 41 -11.31 -5.25 -3.09
N VAL A 42 -11.84 -4.80 -1.95
CA VAL A 42 -12.45 -3.47 -1.83
C VAL A 42 -11.43 -2.38 -2.07
N PHE A 43 -10.24 -2.47 -1.47
CA PHE A 43 -9.15 -1.53 -1.74
C PHE A 43 -8.79 -1.51 -3.23
N THR A 44 -8.80 -2.66 -3.89
CA THR A 44 -8.53 -2.74 -5.34
C THR A 44 -9.60 -2.01 -6.15
N VAL A 45 -10.88 -2.22 -5.84
CA VAL A 45 -12.01 -1.54 -6.50
C VAL A 45 -11.94 -0.03 -6.25
N VAL A 46 -11.87 0.39 -4.98
CA VAL A 46 -11.77 1.80 -4.59
C VAL A 46 -10.57 2.45 -5.28
N GLN A 47 -9.40 1.81 -5.27
CA GLN A 47 -8.20 2.36 -5.88
C GLN A 47 -8.28 2.42 -7.40
N SER A 48 -8.98 1.48 -8.05
CA SER A 48 -9.22 1.53 -9.50
C SER A 48 -10.04 2.75 -9.92
N VAL A 49 -10.99 3.18 -9.08
CA VAL A 49 -11.83 4.35 -9.28
C VAL A 49 -11.08 5.64 -8.90
N LEU A 50 -10.35 5.61 -7.79
CA LEU A 50 -9.58 6.76 -7.31
C LEU A 50 -8.37 7.07 -8.20
N ALA A 51 -7.75 6.07 -8.81
CA ALA A 51 -6.57 6.25 -9.66
C ALA A 51 -6.73 7.33 -10.76
N PRO A 52 -7.74 7.28 -11.65
CA PRO A 52 -7.95 8.32 -12.65
C PRO A 52 -8.32 9.66 -12.02
N PHE A 53 -9.04 9.65 -10.89
CA PHE A 53 -9.46 10.85 -10.17
C PHE A 53 -8.26 11.59 -9.52
N ILE A 54 -7.38 10.87 -8.82
CA ILE A 54 -6.15 11.40 -8.22
C ILE A 54 -5.21 11.92 -9.31
N ALA A 55 -5.07 11.21 -10.44
CA ALA A 55 -4.26 11.69 -11.55
C ALA A 55 -4.76 13.03 -12.12
N SER A 56 -6.07 13.30 -12.04
CA SER A 56 -6.67 14.57 -12.43
C SER A 56 -6.44 15.67 -11.39
N ILE A 57 -6.52 15.35 -10.10
CA ILE A 57 -6.48 16.33 -8.99
C ILE A 57 -5.05 16.66 -8.51
N ALA A 58 -4.09 15.74 -8.65
CA ALA A 58 -2.72 15.90 -8.17
C ALA A 58 -1.99 17.12 -8.77
N LYS A 59 -2.51 17.73 -9.85
CA LYS A 59 -1.99 18.97 -10.41
C LYS A 59 -2.40 20.24 -9.66
N ARG A 60 -3.38 20.20 -8.73
CA ARG A 60 -4.01 21.40 -8.16
C ARG A 60 -4.06 21.47 -6.61
N TYR A 61 -3.97 20.35 -5.89
CA TYR A 61 -4.00 20.33 -4.41
C TYR A 61 -2.93 19.36 -3.86
N ALA A 62 -1.90 19.90 -3.20
CA ALA A 62 -0.57 19.26 -3.18
C ALA A 62 -0.24 18.31 -2.01
N SER A 63 -0.99 18.26 -0.90
CA SER A 63 -0.61 17.35 0.21
C SER A 63 -1.75 16.99 1.16
N ALA A 64 -2.46 17.98 1.72
CA ALA A 64 -3.53 17.74 2.69
C ALA A 64 -4.73 16.97 2.09
N PHE A 65 -5.09 17.28 0.84
CA PHE A 65 -6.18 16.59 0.14
C PHE A 65 -5.86 15.11 -0.11
N LEU A 66 -4.60 14.80 -0.44
CA LEU A 66 -4.12 13.43 -0.63
C LEU A 66 -4.19 12.61 0.67
N GLY A 67 -3.86 13.22 1.81
CA GLY A 67 -3.98 12.56 3.11
C GLY A 67 -5.44 12.30 3.51
N GLY A 68 -6.31 13.31 3.39
CA GLY A 68 -7.73 13.21 3.73
C GLY A 68 -8.47 12.18 2.87
N VAL A 69 -8.24 12.18 1.55
CA VAL A 69 -8.83 11.18 0.64
C VAL A 69 -8.38 9.77 1.00
N GLY A 70 -7.11 9.60 1.39
CA GLY A 70 -6.59 8.32 1.85
C GLY A 70 -7.27 7.81 3.13
N LEU A 71 -7.50 8.70 4.10
CA LEU A 71 -8.21 8.36 5.34
C LEU A 71 -9.66 7.95 5.06
N VAL A 72 -10.40 8.73 4.26
CA VAL A 72 -11.78 8.41 3.89
C VAL A 72 -11.85 7.07 3.15
N SER A 73 -10.92 6.83 2.23
CA SER A 73 -10.85 5.56 1.49
C SER A 73 -10.57 4.37 2.41
N THR A 74 -9.70 4.56 3.41
CA THR A 74 -9.38 3.54 4.41
C THR A 74 -10.61 3.24 5.27
N PHE A 75 -11.34 4.27 5.70
CA PHE A 75 -12.57 4.09 6.45
C PHE A 75 -13.64 3.31 5.66
N ILE A 76 -13.85 3.67 4.39
CA ILE A 76 -14.77 2.93 3.50
C ILE A 76 -14.33 1.47 3.36
N ALA A 77 -13.04 1.22 3.18
CA ALA A 77 -12.52 -0.14 3.06
C ALA A 77 -12.77 -0.98 4.33
N LEU A 78 -12.54 -0.41 5.52
CA LEU A 78 -12.83 -1.08 6.78
C LEU A 78 -14.34 -1.31 6.96
N LEU A 79 -15.18 -0.33 6.65
CA LEU A 79 -16.65 -0.50 6.68
C LEU A 79 -17.11 -1.67 5.82
N VAL A 80 -16.64 -1.73 4.58
CA VAL A 80 -17.03 -2.83 3.70
C VAL A 80 -16.47 -4.17 4.20
N ALA A 81 -15.24 -4.20 4.73
CA ALA A 81 -14.68 -5.40 5.33
C ALA A 81 -15.52 -5.92 6.52
N THR A 82 -16.06 -5.02 7.35
CA THR A 82 -16.98 -5.39 8.44
C THR A 82 -18.36 -5.83 7.96
N ALA A 83 -18.78 -5.44 6.75
CA ALA A 83 -20.06 -5.87 6.18
C ALA A 83 -20.06 -7.34 5.75
N PHE A 84 -18.88 -7.95 5.59
CA PHE A 84 -18.76 -9.38 5.32
C PHE A 84 -18.80 -10.18 6.64
N THR A 85 -19.77 -11.09 6.74
CA THR A 85 -19.97 -11.92 7.93
C THR A 85 -18.73 -12.79 8.20
N GLY A 86 -18.19 -12.71 9.42
CA GLY A 86 -16.96 -13.41 9.81
C GLY A 86 -15.68 -12.86 9.14
N GLY A 87 -15.73 -11.66 8.56
CA GLY A 87 -14.62 -11.01 7.89
C GLY A 87 -13.74 -10.18 8.84
N LEU A 88 -14.22 -8.99 9.18
CA LEU A 88 -13.56 -8.08 10.12
C LEU A 88 -14.55 -7.72 11.23
N GLU A 89 -14.13 -7.87 12.47
CA GLU A 89 -14.90 -7.43 13.64
C GLU A 89 -14.15 -6.33 14.37
N ILE A 90 -14.86 -5.24 14.70
CA ILE A 90 -14.34 -4.11 15.45
C ILE A 90 -15.23 -3.89 16.67
N THR A 91 -14.80 -4.39 17.83
CA THR A 91 -15.63 -4.47 19.06
C THR A 91 -15.38 -3.32 20.05
N GLY A 92 -14.30 -2.57 19.93
CA GLY A 92 -13.94 -1.48 20.87
C GLY A 92 -14.61 -0.12 20.63
N GLY A 93 -15.70 -0.08 19.85
CA GLY A 93 -16.46 1.15 19.59
C GLY A 93 -15.71 2.21 18.78
N VAL A 94 -16.16 3.47 18.86
CA VAL A 94 -15.67 4.57 17.99
C VAL A 94 -14.17 4.80 18.10
N GLY A 95 -13.59 4.62 19.30
CA GLY A 95 -12.15 4.78 19.53
C GLY A 95 -11.31 3.81 18.71
N THR A 96 -11.67 2.52 18.71
CA THR A 96 -10.99 1.49 17.92
C THR A 96 -11.19 1.69 16.43
N TRP A 97 -12.34 2.19 15.99
CA TRP A 97 -12.56 2.56 14.59
C TRP A 97 -11.62 3.66 14.12
N ILE A 98 -11.51 4.75 14.88
CA ILE A 98 -10.60 5.86 14.55
C ILE A 98 -9.16 5.35 14.56
N ALA A 99 -8.76 4.60 15.58
CA ALA A 99 -7.42 4.04 15.68
C ALA A 99 -7.11 3.11 14.51
N ALA A 100 -8.04 2.24 14.11
CA ALA A 100 -7.87 1.32 13.00
C ALA A 100 -7.69 2.06 11.67
N VAL A 101 -8.55 3.06 11.40
CA VAL A 101 -8.41 3.89 10.19
C VAL A 101 -7.05 4.59 10.16
N VAL A 102 -6.66 5.21 11.27
CA VAL A 102 -5.41 5.96 11.36
C VAL A 102 -4.19 5.04 11.26
N LEU A 103 -4.18 3.90 11.94
CA LEU A 103 -3.08 2.94 11.91
C LEU A 103 -2.92 2.31 10.53
N VAL A 104 -4.00 1.78 9.96
CA VAL A 104 -3.97 1.20 8.61
C VAL A 104 -3.48 2.23 7.61
N TRP A 105 -4.00 3.46 7.68
CA TRP A 105 -3.60 4.55 6.79
C TRP A 105 -2.12 4.93 6.96
N LEU A 106 -1.65 5.11 8.20
CA LEU A 106 -0.25 5.47 8.49
C LEU A 106 0.72 4.40 8.01
N VAL A 107 0.46 3.13 8.35
CA VAL A 107 1.32 2.01 7.93
C VAL A 107 1.32 1.89 6.42
N THR A 108 0.16 2.02 5.77
CA THR A 108 0.05 1.98 4.29
C THR A 108 0.84 3.12 3.66
N ALA A 109 0.71 4.35 4.18
CA ALA A 109 1.39 5.53 3.65
C ALA A 109 2.91 5.40 3.79
N ILE A 110 3.39 4.97 4.96
CA ILE A 110 4.82 4.74 5.22
C ILE A 110 5.34 3.65 4.29
N ALA A 111 4.68 2.49 4.21
CA ALA A 111 5.10 1.38 3.36
C ALA A 111 5.11 1.77 1.87
N THR A 112 4.09 2.49 1.40
CA THR A 112 4.00 2.97 0.01
C THR A 112 5.12 3.96 -0.33
N TRP A 113 5.59 4.76 0.62
CA TRP A 113 6.70 5.67 0.41
C TRP A 113 8.06 4.98 0.49
N LEU A 114 8.23 4.04 1.44
CA LEU A 114 9.50 3.34 1.67
C LEU A 114 9.80 2.28 0.60
N LEU A 115 8.80 1.52 0.16
CA LEU A 115 8.97 0.40 -0.76
C LEU A 115 9.60 0.80 -2.11
N PRO A 116 9.10 1.83 -2.83
CA PRO A 116 9.70 2.25 -4.10
C PRO A 116 11.14 2.69 -3.93
N PHE A 117 11.47 3.36 -2.82
CA PHE A 117 12.82 3.86 -2.56
C PHE A 117 13.82 2.72 -2.37
N VAL A 118 13.46 1.70 -1.58
CA VAL A 118 14.33 0.53 -1.35
C VAL A 118 14.47 -0.31 -2.62
N PHE A 119 13.37 -0.58 -3.32
CA PHE A 119 13.42 -1.36 -4.57
C PHE A 119 14.18 -0.65 -5.69
N LEU A 120 13.99 0.66 -5.85
CA LEU A 120 14.68 1.44 -6.87
C LEU A 120 16.19 1.49 -6.61
N ARG A 121 16.61 1.65 -5.35
CA ARG A 121 18.04 1.61 -4.97
C ARG A 121 18.68 0.28 -5.30
N ARG A 122 18.03 -0.85 -4.99
CA ARG A 122 18.55 -2.19 -5.32
C ARG A 122 18.71 -2.40 -6.83
N ARG A 123 17.70 -2.02 -7.62
CA ARG A 123 17.75 -2.13 -9.10
C ARG A 123 18.88 -1.32 -9.72
N LEU A 124 19.19 -0.14 -9.17
CA LEU A 124 20.30 0.69 -9.64
C LEU A 124 21.66 0.05 -9.30
N GLN A 125 21.80 -0.53 -8.11
CA GLN A 125 23.00 -1.24 -7.69
C GLN A 125 23.25 -2.50 -8.54
N GLU A 126 22.22 -3.29 -8.83
CA GLU A 126 22.29 -4.45 -9.73
C GLU A 126 22.78 -4.06 -11.13
N ARG A 127 22.20 -2.99 -11.70
CA ARG A 127 22.62 -2.49 -13.02
C ARG A 127 24.07 -2.01 -13.03
N GLN A 128 24.50 -1.32 -11.98
CA GLN A 128 25.90 -0.87 -11.88
C GLN A 128 26.87 -2.04 -11.76
N ALA A 129 26.52 -3.09 -11.00
CA ALA A 129 27.32 -4.30 -10.89
C ALA A 129 27.43 -5.05 -12.23
N ASP A 130 26.32 -5.17 -12.97
CA ASP A 130 26.30 -5.78 -14.31
C ASP A 130 27.13 -5.00 -15.33
N GLU A 131 27.04 -3.66 -15.32
CA GLU A 131 27.85 -2.78 -16.17
C GLU A 131 29.35 -2.94 -15.87
N LEU A 132 29.73 -2.98 -14.59
CA LEU A 132 31.12 -3.19 -14.17
C LEU A 132 31.65 -4.55 -14.62
N HIS A 133 30.84 -5.60 -14.47
CA HIS A 133 31.19 -6.96 -14.91
C HIS A 133 31.36 -7.05 -16.44
N LYS A 134 30.51 -6.36 -17.21
CA LYS A 134 30.66 -6.25 -18.68
C LYS A 134 31.90 -5.46 -19.08
N ALA A 135 32.21 -4.38 -18.37
CA ALA A 135 33.40 -3.56 -18.64
C ALA A 135 34.70 -4.34 -18.38
N ASP A 136 34.73 -5.15 -17.32
CA ASP A 136 35.87 -6.02 -16.99
C ASP A 136 36.09 -7.11 -18.05
N ARG A 137 35.01 -7.76 -18.51
CA ARG A 137 35.09 -8.74 -19.62
C ARG A 137 35.59 -8.16 -20.93
N ARG A 138 35.29 -6.90 -21.24
CA ARG A 138 35.82 -6.23 -22.44
C ARG A 138 37.30 -5.89 -22.34
N ARG A 139 37.85 -5.78 -21.11
CA ARG A 139 39.26 -5.44 -20.86
C ARG A 139 40.19 -6.63 -20.77
N ARG A 140 39.67 -7.87 -20.67
CA ARG A 140 40.47 -9.09 -20.79
C ARG A 140 40.50 -9.56 -22.25
N PRO A 141 41.48 -9.14 -23.07
CA PRO A 141 41.71 -9.80 -24.35
C PRO A 141 42.05 -11.27 -24.06
N ALA A 142 41.45 -12.18 -24.83
CA ALA A 142 41.72 -13.60 -24.75
C ALA A 142 43.24 -13.83 -24.91
N GLN A 143 43.89 -14.24 -23.82
CA GLN A 143 45.20 -14.88 -23.87
C GLN A 143 45.01 -16.31 -24.37
#